data_AF-W6W5D1-F1
#
_entry.id   AF-W6W5D1-F1
#
_cell.length_a   1.000
_cell.length_b   1.000
_cell.length_c   1.000
_cell.angle_alpha   90.00
_cell.angle_beta   90.00
_cell.angle_gamma   90.00
#
_symmetry.space_group_name_H-M   'P 1'
#
loop_
_entity.id
_entity.type
_entity.pdbx_description
1 polymer ?
#
loop_
_entity_poly.entity_id
_entity_poly.type
_entity_poly.pdbx_seq_one_letter_code
_entity_poly.pdbx_strand_id
1 'polypeptide(L)'
;MDCGLQSAPDREIWDFAAASSAIVVTKDEDFAQRKALAQSGPSIVWVRLPNSRRRDLLDWFQRALPDIIDALERGETLIEVI
;
A
#
# COMPACT_ATOMS: atom_id res chain seq x y z
N MET A 1 -6.38 -14.49 -3.73
CA MET A 1 -6.57 -15.32 -2.53
C MET A 1 -6.80 -14.37 -1.37
N ASP A 2 -7.82 -14.60 -0.55
CA ASP A 2 -8.01 -13.82 0.68
C ASP A 2 -6.99 -14.29 1.73
N CYS A 3 -6.36 -13.34 2.43
CA CYS A 3 -5.38 -13.62 3.47
C CYS A 3 -6.02 -13.75 4.86
N GLY A 4 -7.32 -13.47 5.02
CA GLY A 4 -8.04 -13.59 6.30
C GLY A 4 -7.66 -12.51 7.33
N LEU A 5 -7.00 -11.43 6.91
CA LEU A 5 -6.46 -10.38 7.78
C LEU A 5 -7.43 -9.21 8.01
N GLN A 6 -8.70 -9.34 7.62
CA GLN A 6 -9.69 -8.24 7.67
C GLN A 6 -9.90 -7.64 9.07
N SER A 7 -9.66 -8.42 10.12
CA SER A 7 -9.78 -8.00 11.53
C SER A 7 -8.44 -8.04 12.27
N ALA A 8 -7.34 -8.24 11.54
CA ALA A 8 -6.01 -8.27 12.11
C ALA A 8 -5.56 -6.82 12.42
N PRO A 9 -4.80 -6.61 13.50
CA PRO A 9 -4.21 -5.31 13.79
C PRO A 9 -3.13 -4.96 12.75
N ASP A 10 -2.87 -3.67 12.57
CA ASP A 10 -1.93 -3.17 11.55
C ASP A 10 -0.53 -3.79 11.63
N ARG A 11 -0.09 -4.13 12.85
CA ARG A 11 1.18 -4.85 13.05
C ARG A 11 1.18 -6.23 12.42
N GLU A 12 0.10 -6.99 12.53
CA GLU A 12 0.02 -8.31 11.92
C GLU A 12 -0.05 -8.21 10.39
N ILE A 13 -0.77 -7.22 9.86
CA ILE A 13 -0.81 -6.94 8.42
C ILE A 13 0.60 -6.58 7.92
N TRP A 14 1.31 -5.72 8.64
CA TRP A 14 2.69 -5.33 8.34
C TRP A 14 3.64 -6.53 8.34
N ASP A 15 3.61 -7.34 9.40
CA ASP A 15 4.50 -8.48 9.57
C ASP A 15 4.22 -9.55 8.49
N PHE A 16 2.95 -9.80 8.17
CA PHE A 16 2.55 -10.69 7.09
C PHE A 16 3.06 -10.21 5.73
N ALA A 17 2.90 -8.91 5.44
CA ALA A 17 3.34 -8.34 4.17
C ALA A 17 4.86 -8.39 4.04
N ALA A 18 5.60 -8.09 5.11
CA ALA A 18 7.06 -8.22 5.14
C ALA A 18 7.51 -9.67 4.87
N ALA A 19 6.89 -10.64 5.55
CA ALA A 19 7.24 -12.06 5.43
C ALA A 19 6.91 -12.65 4.06
N SER A 20 5.86 -12.14 3.41
CA SER A 20 5.38 -12.63 2.11
C SER A 20 5.95 -11.84 0.92
N SER A 21 6.84 -10.87 1.17
CA SER A 21 7.28 -9.87 0.17
C SER A 21 6.10 -9.21 -0.55
N ALA A 22 5.00 -9.01 0.16
CA ALA A 22 3.80 -8.36 -0.36
C ALA A 22 3.88 -6.85 -0.16
N ILE A 23 3.14 -6.13 -1.01
CA ILE A 23 3.00 -4.67 -0.97
C ILE A 23 1.69 -4.34 -0.27
N VAL A 24 1.72 -3.42 0.69
CA VAL A 24 0.51 -2.93 1.34
C VAL A 24 0.01 -1.70 0.58
N VAL A 25 -1.18 -1.80 0.01
CA VAL A 25 -1.89 -0.65 -0.57
C VAL A 25 -2.91 -0.17 0.46
N THR A 26 -2.78 1.06 0.94
CA THR A 26 -3.63 1.57 2.03
C THR A 26 -3.97 3.05 1.88
N LYS A 27 -5.09 3.47 2.48
CA LYS A 27 -5.41 4.90 2.69
C LYS A 27 -5.01 5.38 4.08
N ASP A 28 -4.68 4.45 4.97
CA ASP A 28 -4.30 4.72 6.34
C ASP A 28 -2.88 5.30 6.38
N GLU A 29 -2.75 6.47 7.01
CA GLU A 29 -1.49 7.19 7.13
C GLU A 29 -0.51 6.45 8.07
N ASP A 30 -1.01 5.65 9.01
CA ASP A 30 -0.18 4.99 10.02
C ASP A 30 0.85 4.02 9.38
N PHE A 31 0.49 3.37 8.27
CA PHE A 31 1.43 2.52 7.51
C PHE A 31 2.51 3.34 6.79
N ALA A 32 2.14 4.49 6.22
CA ALA A 32 3.07 5.37 5.53
C ALA A 32 4.07 5.98 6.53
N GLN A 33 3.58 6.48 7.67
CA GLN A 33 4.43 6.98 8.76
C GLN A 33 5.33 5.89 9.31
N ARG A 34 4.80 4.68 9.55
CA ARG A 34 5.59 3.55 10.00
C ARG A 34 6.70 3.20 9.02
N LYS A 35 6.43 3.24 7.71
CA LYS A 35 7.44 2.99 6.67
C LYS A 35 8.49 4.08 6.58
N ALA A 36 8.10 5.34 6.74
CA ALA A 36 9.04 6.46 6.76
C ALA A 36 10.05 6.37 7.92
N LEU A 37 9.65 5.77 9.04
CA LEU A 37 10.51 5.56 10.22
C LEU A 37 11.27 4.23 10.22
N ALA A 38 10.82 3.24 9.45
CA ALA A 38 11.39 1.90 9.45
C ALA A 38 12.50 1.74 8.40
N GLN A 39 13.64 1.18 8.81
CA GLN A 39 14.74 0.82 7.89
C GLN A 39 14.39 -0.37 6.97
N SER A 40 13.43 -1.21 7.39
CA SER A 40 13.00 -2.42 6.69
C SER A 40 11.50 -2.63 6.85
N GLY A 41 10.93 -3.52 6.04
CA GLY A 41 9.49 -3.82 6.03
C GLY A 41 8.91 -3.79 4.63
N PRO A 42 7.59 -4.03 4.48
CA PRO A 42 6.95 -4.09 3.18
C PRO A 42 7.04 -2.76 2.46
N SER A 43 6.88 -2.78 1.14
CA SER A 43 6.62 -1.55 0.39
C SER A 43 5.19 -1.10 0.65
N ILE A 44 5.01 0.21 0.79
CA ILE A 44 3.72 0.83 1.04
C ILE A 44 3.33 1.69 -0.16
N VAL A 45 2.12 1.47 -0.67
CA VAL A 45 1.45 2.39 -1.60
C VAL A 45 0.37 3.12 -0.83
N TRP A 46 0.58 4.41 -0.59
CA TRP A 46 -0.33 5.24 0.18
C TRP A 46 -1.26 6.05 -0.73
N VAL A 47 -2.53 5.66 -0.74
CA VAL A 47 -3.57 6.23 -1.59
C VAL A 47 -4.25 7.41 -0.91
N ARG A 48 -3.92 8.61 -1.37
CA ARG A 48 -4.40 9.89 -0.85
C ARG A 48 -5.61 10.47 -1.58
N LEU A 49 -6.33 9.63 -2.30
CA LEU A 49 -7.54 10.07 -2.98
C LEU A 49 -8.63 10.52 -2.00
N PRO A 50 -9.39 11.58 -2.33
CA PRO A 50 -10.58 11.93 -1.60
C PRO A 50 -11.59 10.77 -1.62
N ASN A 51 -12.56 10.81 -0.71
CA ASN A 51 -13.59 9.78 -0.68
C ASN A 51 -14.31 9.76 -2.04
N SER A 52 -14.17 8.64 -2.74
CA SER A 52 -14.60 8.48 -4.13
C SER A 52 -15.51 7.28 -4.21
N ARG A 53 -16.40 7.23 -5.20
CA ARG A 53 -17.19 6.02 -5.42
C ARG A 53 -16.25 4.90 -5.80
N ARG A 54 -16.60 3.67 -5.44
CA ARG A 54 -15.79 2.47 -5.76
C ARG A 54 -15.37 2.43 -7.23
N ARG A 55 -16.25 2.82 -8.15
CA ARG A 55 -15.95 2.84 -9.59
C ARG A 55 -14.85 3.86 -9.93
N ASP A 56 -14.99 5.09 -9.47
CA ASP A 56 -14.02 6.15 -9.73
C ASP A 56 -12.64 5.81 -9.15
N LEU A 57 -12.61 5.18 -7.98
CA LEU A 57 -11.38 4.67 -7.36
C LEU A 57 -10.73 3.59 -8.24
N LEU A 58 -11.49 2.63 -8.75
CA LEU A 58 -10.96 1.57 -9.61
C LEU A 58 -10.46 2.12 -10.95
N ASP A 59 -11.19 3.03 -11.57
CA ASP A 59 -10.82 3.65 -12.84
C ASP A 59 -9.56 4.52 -12.70
N TRP A 60 -9.39 5.20 -11.56
CA TRP A 60 -8.15 5.89 -11.24
C TRP A 60 -7.02 4.88 -11.01
N PHE A 61 -7.25 3.83 -10.22
CA PHE A 61 -6.23 2.85 -9.88
C PHE A 61 -5.71 2.13 -11.12
N GLN A 62 -6.59 1.81 -12.07
CA GLN A 62 -6.21 1.21 -13.35
C GLN A 62 -5.26 2.10 -14.17
N ARG A 63 -5.38 3.43 -14.06
CA ARG A 63 -4.51 4.39 -14.74
C ARG A 63 -3.20 4.62 -14.00
N ALA A 64 -3.21 4.61 -12.67
CA ALA A 64 -2.02 4.83 -11.84
C ALA A 64 -1.16 3.57 -11.66
N LEU A 65 -1.74 2.37 -11.86
CA LEU A 65 -1.06 1.09 -11.61
C LEU A 65 0.28 0.94 -12.35
N PRO A 66 0.43 1.31 -13.64
CA PRO A 66 1.72 1.24 -14.32
C PRO A 66 2.81 2.06 -13.61
N ASP A 67 2.51 3.31 -13.26
CA ASP A 67 3.48 4.19 -12.58
C ASP A 67 3.85 3.67 -11.19
N ILE A 68 2.89 3.07 -10.48
CA ILE A 68 3.13 2.42 -9.18
C ILE A 68 4.07 1.22 -9.35
N ILE A 69 3.85 0.39 -10.37
CA ILE A 69 4.71 -0.77 -10.66
C ILE A 69 6.12 -0.30 -11.00
N ASP A 70 6.27 0.68 -11.88
CA ASP A 70 7.58 1.22 -12.27
C ASP A 70 8.34 1.77 -11.05
N ALA A 71 7.65 2.42 -10.11
CA ALA A 71 8.26 2.89 -8.86
C ALA A 71 8.72 1.74 -7.97
N LEU A 72 7.92 0.69 -7.82
CA LEU A 72 8.28 -0.51 -7.07
C LEU A 72 9.50 -1.21 -7.67
N GLU A 73 9.57 -1.30 -9.01
CA GLU A 73 10.70 -1.91 -9.73
C GLU A 73 12.00 -1.10 -9.59
N ARG A 74 11.90 0.23 -9.43
CA ARG A 74 13.05 1.09 -9.07
C ARG A 74 13.53 0.91 -7.62
N GLY A 75 12.81 0.11 -6.82
CA GLY A 75 13.12 -0.12 -5.41
C GLY A 75 12.55 0.96 -4.48
N GLU A 76 11.59 1.77 -4.94
CA GLU A 76 10.86 2.66 -4.05
C GLU A 76 10.00 1.83 -3.10
N THR A 77 10.07 2.16 -1.81
CA THR A 77 9.39 1.38 -0.76
C THR A 77 8.29 2.15 -0.06
N LEU A 78 8.12 3.44 -0.36
CA LEU A 78 6.99 4.25 0.04
C LEU A 78 6.58 5.10 -1.17
N ILE A 79 5.41 4.82 -1.73
CA ILE A 79 4.88 5.47 -2.93
C ILE A 79 3.60 6.18 -2.53
N GLU A 80 3.60 7.51 -2.57
CA GLU A 80 2.42 8.34 -2.35
C GLU A 80 1.72 8.59 -3.67
N VAL A 81 0.41 8.36 -3.71
CA VAL A 81 -0.41 8.57 -4.90
C VAL A 81 -1.63 9.43 -4.59
N ILE A 82 -1.86 10.45 -5.43
CA ILE A 82 -2.84 11.53 -5.22
C ILE A 82 -3.93 11.58 -6.28
#